data_AF-A0A1E3NMV0-F1
#
_entry.id   AF-A0A1E3NMV0-F1
#
_cell.length_a   1.000
_cell.length_b   1.000
_cell.length_c   1.000
_cell.angle_alpha   90.00
_cell.angle_beta   90.00
_cell.angle_gamma   90.00
#
_symmetry.space_group_name_H-M   'P 1'
#
loop_
_entity.id
_entity.type
_entity.pdbx_description
1 polymer ?
#
loop_
_entity_poly.entity_id
_entity_poly.type
_entity_poly.pdbx_seq_one_letter_code
_entity_poly.pdbx_strand_id
1 'polypeptide(L)'
;MSETAAPQTAQQESFKLPRPFFLKDEDVSGSKFEPVDTFKETKNIAIYSAIFLGGMHVRRLLQHRMGSARPGQERYLKLFELSPRHFVSVPFALGTYSFISNSLYNLDEKRTTFNEVLAASSGVLVATIFKQSPLNQKVGLALGMGVFVGLFKWAGGLVDSYDSNYTYMYQTDKIHNQESNKSLDEDFANGTYKKQGFWELLYRKPLSETIEDLGEGRGIGKL
;
A
#
# COMPACT_ATOMS: atom_id res chain seq x y z
N MET A 1 -13.09 52.29 -40.13
CA MET A 1 -13.46 51.59 -38.89
C MET A 1 -12.80 50.23 -38.94
N SER A 2 -11.65 50.10 -38.28
CA SER A 2 -10.83 48.89 -38.27
C SER A 2 -10.76 48.42 -36.83
N GLU A 3 -11.52 47.37 -36.50
CA GLU A 3 -11.47 46.70 -35.21
C GLU A 3 -10.15 45.95 -35.08
N THR A 4 -9.30 46.44 -34.19
CA THR A 4 -8.06 45.79 -33.79
C THR A 4 -8.42 44.59 -32.92
N ALA A 5 -8.25 43.37 -33.45
CA ALA A 5 -8.41 42.14 -32.69
C ALA A 5 -7.41 42.12 -31.51
N ALA A 6 -7.93 41.90 -30.31
CA ALA A 6 -7.12 41.75 -29.10
C ALA A 6 -6.24 40.48 -29.20
N PRO A 7 -4.98 40.52 -28.74
CA PRO A 7 -4.13 39.33 -28.73
C PRO A 7 -4.66 38.33 -27.70
N GLN A 8 -4.95 37.11 -28.15
CA GLN A 8 -5.25 35.98 -27.27
C GLN A 8 -3.99 35.70 -26.44
N THR A 9 -4.05 36.01 -25.15
CA THR A 9 -3.04 35.63 -24.17
C THR A 9 -2.98 34.12 -24.10
N ALA A 10 -1.94 33.53 -24.68
CA ALA A 10 -1.58 32.13 -24.48
C ALA A 10 -1.47 31.88 -22.96
N GLN A 11 -2.44 31.16 -22.40
CA GLN A 11 -2.36 30.68 -21.03
C GLN A 11 -1.15 29.76 -20.95
N GLN A 12 -0.09 30.26 -20.31
CA GLN A 12 1.15 29.52 -20.10
C GLN A 12 0.81 28.33 -19.19
N GLU A 13 0.66 27.14 -19.78
CA GLU A 13 0.41 25.91 -19.02
C GLU A 13 1.53 25.76 -17.98
N SER A 14 1.14 25.68 -16.70
CA SER A 14 2.09 25.60 -15.61
C SER A 14 2.95 24.34 -15.75
N PHE A 15 4.26 24.50 -15.58
CA PHE A 15 5.23 23.41 -15.69
C PHE A 15 4.87 22.26 -14.75
N LYS A 16 4.40 21.14 -15.31
CA LYS A 16 4.09 19.92 -14.54
C LYS A 16 5.39 19.20 -14.25
N LEU A 17 5.77 19.14 -12.97
CA LEU A 17 6.91 18.34 -12.53
C LEU A 17 6.63 16.85 -12.77
N PRO A 18 7.63 16.07 -13.25
CA PRO A 18 7.48 14.63 -13.37
C PRO A 18 7.22 14.05 -11.98
N ARG A 19 6.11 13.34 -11.83
CA ARG A 19 5.77 12.68 -10.56
C ARG A 19 6.79 11.56 -10.31
N PRO A 20 7.45 11.51 -9.14
CA PRO A 20 8.42 10.45 -8.87
C PRO A 20 7.73 9.08 -8.92
N PHE A 21 8.36 8.12 -9.61
CA PHE A 21 7.87 6.74 -9.75
C PHE A 21 7.59 6.03 -8.42
N PHE A 22 8.20 6.50 -7.32
CA PHE A 22 8.01 5.96 -5.98
C PHE A 22 6.62 6.22 -5.38
N LEU A 23 5.82 7.12 -5.96
CA LEU A 23 4.49 7.49 -5.45
C LEU A 23 3.35 7.10 -6.40
N LYS A 24 3.57 6.11 -7.28
CA LYS A 24 2.45 5.43 -7.94
C LYS A 24 1.77 4.53 -6.91
N ASP A 25 0.95 5.16 -6.07
CA ASP A 25 -0.08 4.44 -5.34
C ASP A 25 -1.08 3.95 -6.39
N GLU A 26 -1.09 2.63 -6.63
CA GLU A 26 -2.06 1.95 -7.46
C GLU A 26 -3.46 2.20 -6.88
N ASP A 27 -4.13 3.23 -7.40
CA ASP A 27 -5.57 3.06 -7.56
C ASP A 27 -5.70 2.03 -8.67
N VAL A 28 -6.24 0.86 -8.32
CA VAL A 28 -7.00 0.06 -9.27
C VAL A 28 -7.99 1.05 -9.89
N SER A 29 -7.69 1.51 -11.10
CA SER A 29 -8.34 2.63 -11.80
C SER A 29 -9.75 2.27 -12.25
N GLY A 30 -10.58 1.81 -11.31
CA GLY A 30 -11.89 1.22 -11.51
C GLY A 30 -12.63 0.81 -10.22
N SER A 31 -12.01 0.78 -9.03
CA SER A 31 -12.77 0.56 -7.79
C SER A 31 -13.33 1.87 -7.27
N LYS A 32 -14.67 2.01 -7.28
CA LYS A 32 -15.38 3.12 -6.64
C LYS A 32 -14.96 3.19 -5.16
N PHE A 33 -14.56 4.36 -4.68
CA PHE A 33 -14.23 4.54 -3.26
C PHE A 33 -15.45 4.17 -2.40
N GLU A 34 -15.22 3.27 -1.44
CA GLU A 34 -16.20 2.90 -0.43
C GLU A 34 -15.63 3.24 0.95
N PRO A 35 -16.31 4.11 1.73
CA PRO A 35 -15.83 4.49 3.05
C PRO A 35 -15.94 3.30 4.02
N VAL A 36 -14.93 3.16 4.88
CA VAL A 36 -14.86 2.06 5.85
C VAL A 36 -15.28 2.56 7.23
N ASP A 37 -16.08 1.78 7.95
CA ASP A 37 -16.37 2.03 9.37
C ASP A 37 -15.11 1.72 10.20
N THR A 38 -14.38 2.78 10.55
CA THR A 38 -13.10 2.69 11.26
C THR A 38 -13.25 2.01 12.62
N PHE A 39 -14.32 2.29 13.36
CA PHE A 39 -14.54 1.74 14.70
C PHE A 39 -14.94 0.27 14.65
N LYS A 40 -15.83 -0.10 13.74
CA LYS A 40 -16.26 -1.49 13.58
C LYS A 40 -15.11 -2.39 13.18
N GLU A 41 -14.31 -1.98 12.18
CA GLU A 41 -13.15 -2.75 11.73
C GLU A 41 -12.06 -2.84 12.81
N THR A 42 -11.75 -1.72 13.47
CA THR A 42 -10.79 -1.70 14.58
C THR A 42 -11.19 -2.65 15.70
N LYS A 43 -12.47 -2.64 16.08
CA LYS A 43 -13.01 -3.54 17.11
C LYS A 43 -12.89 -5.00 16.68
N ASN A 44 -13.27 -5.32 15.44
CA ASN A 44 -13.19 -6.69 14.93
C ASN A 44 -11.74 -7.18 14.95
N ILE A 45 -10.79 -6.39 14.45
CA ILE A 45 -9.37 -6.73 14.43
C ILE A 45 -8.80 -6.89 15.85
N ALA A 46 -9.16 -6.00 16.78
CA ALA A 46 -8.75 -6.12 18.18
C ALA A 46 -9.30 -7.41 18.84
N ILE A 47 -10.57 -7.75 18.60
CA ILE A 47 -11.18 -8.97 19.14
C ILE A 47 -10.55 -10.22 18.53
N TYR A 48 -10.43 -10.28 17.20
CA TYR A 48 -9.86 -11.44 16.51
C TYR A 48 -8.39 -11.66 16.87
N SER A 49 -7.61 -10.58 16.99
CA SER A 49 -6.22 -10.68 17.44
C SER A 49 -6.11 -11.16 18.88
N ALA A 50 -6.97 -10.69 19.79
CA ALA A 50 -7.02 -11.18 21.17
C ALA A 50 -7.39 -12.67 21.24
N ILE A 51 -8.40 -13.10 20.47
CA ILE A 51 -8.81 -14.51 20.38
C ILE A 51 -7.68 -15.37 19.81
N PHE A 52 -7.04 -14.93 18.73
CA PHE A 52 -5.95 -15.65 18.09
C PHE A 52 -4.75 -15.82 19.04
N LEU A 53 -4.35 -14.75 19.72
CA LEU A 53 -3.28 -14.81 20.74
C LEU A 53 -3.68 -15.71 21.91
N GLY A 54 -4.92 -15.62 22.37
CA GLY A 54 -5.48 -16.53 23.38
C GLY A 54 -5.32 -17.99 22.95
N GLY A 55 -5.71 -18.31 21.72
CA GLY A 55 -5.53 -19.64 21.12
C GLY A 55 -4.07 -20.09 21.02
N MET A 56 -3.15 -19.18 20.63
CA MET A 56 -1.72 -19.47 20.60
C MET A 56 -1.17 -19.78 22.01
N HIS A 57 -1.61 -19.03 23.02
CA HIS A 57 -1.22 -19.28 24.41
C HIS A 57 -1.77 -20.61 24.93
N VAL A 58 -3.04 -20.93 24.64
CA VAL A 58 -3.64 -22.23 24.97
C VAL A 58 -2.88 -23.37 24.28
N ARG A 59 -2.55 -23.23 23.00
CA ARG A 59 -1.74 -24.22 22.27
C ARG A 59 -0.36 -24.41 22.91
N ARG A 60 0.32 -23.32 23.28
CA ARG A 60 1.62 -23.37 23.96
C ARG A 60 1.52 -24.12 25.30
N LEU A 61 0.46 -23.88 26.07
CA LEU A 61 0.18 -24.61 27.31
C LEU A 61 0.00 -26.11 27.06
N LEU A 62 -0.76 -26.49 26.03
CA LEU A 62 -0.99 -27.89 25.67
C LEU A 62 0.29 -28.60 25.19
N GLN A 63 1.13 -27.93 24.41
CA GLN A 63 2.38 -28.50 23.89
C GLN A 63 3.41 -28.76 25.01
N HIS A 64 3.48 -27.88 26.02
CA HIS A 64 4.36 -28.11 27.17
C HIS A 64 3.94 -29.31 28.03
N ARG A 65 2.65 -29.68 28.02
CA ARG A 65 2.16 -30.89 28.68
C ARG A 65 2.67 -32.19 28.01
N MET A 66 3.05 -32.13 26.73
CA MET A 66 3.52 -33.29 25.95
C MET A 66 5.05 -33.46 25.95
N GLY A 67 5.83 -32.47 26.41
CA GLY A 67 7.28 -32.55 26.51
C GLY A 67 7.76 -33.17 27.83
N SER A 68 8.59 -34.20 27.77
CA SER A 68 8.96 -35.13 28.85
C SER A 68 9.84 -34.60 30.00
N ALA A 69 9.89 -33.29 30.27
CA ALA A 69 10.68 -32.74 31.37
C ALA A 69 9.74 -32.05 32.36
N ARG A 70 9.44 -32.71 33.51
CA ARG A 70 8.61 -32.16 34.60
C ARG A 70 9.06 -30.72 34.92
N PRO A 71 8.35 -29.69 34.44
CA PRO A 71 8.57 -28.31 34.86
C PRO A 71 8.10 -28.22 36.32
N GLY A 72 8.85 -27.57 37.21
CA GLY A 72 8.36 -27.30 38.57
C GLY A 72 7.02 -26.55 38.55
N GLN A 73 6.22 -26.66 39.60
CA GLN A 73 4.91 -25.97 39.71
C GLN A 73 5.00 -24.46 39.41
N GLU A 74 6.08 -23.80 39.83
CA GLU A 74 6.36 -22.39 39.50
C GLU A 74 6.47 -22.12 38.00
N ARG A 75 6.98 -23.07 37.22
CA ARG A 75 7.16 -22.91 35.77
C ARG A 75 5.82 -23.03 35.03
N TYR A 76 4.91 -23.85 35.55
CA TYR A 76 3.52 -23.88 35.07
C TYR A 76 2.75 -22.62 35.43
N LEU A 77 2.91 -22.12 36.66
CA LEU A 77 2.31 -20.84 37.07
C LEU A 77 2.84 -19.67 36.23
N LYS A 78 4.14 -19.60 35.95
CA LYS A 78 4.73 -18.61 35.02
C LYS A 78 4.28 -18.77 33.55
N LEU A 79 3.73 -19.93 33.19
CA LEU A 79 3.14 -20.19 31.87
C LEU A 79 1.67 -19.72 31.83
N PHE A 80 0.96 -19.80 32.96
CA PHE A 80 -0.38 -19.24 33.16
C PHE A 80 -0.36 -17.73 33.45
N GLU A 81 0.75 -17.20 33.97
CA GLU A 81 1.11 -15.79 33.91
C GLU A 81 1.41 -15.44 32.45
N LEU A 82 0.35 -15.43 31.62
CA LEU A 82 0.34 -14.70 30.37
C LEU A 82 0.94 -13.35 30.71
N SER A 83 2.11 -13.05 30.16
CA SER A 83 2.69 -11.72 30.32
C SER A 83 1.62 -10.73 29.85
N PRO A 84 0.94 -10.02 30.76
CA PRO A 84 -0.30 -9.32 30.41
C PRO A 84 -0.02 -8.25 29.36
N ARG A 85 1.25 -7.80 29.33
CA ARG A 85 1.85 -6.93 28.33
C ARG A 85 1.66 -7.44 26.91
N HIS A 86 1.93 -8.70 26.58
CA HIS A 86 1.79 -9.18 25.18
C HIS A 86 0.32 -9.33 24.77
N PHE A 87 -0.52 -9.80 25.70
CA PHE A 87 -1.94 -10.00 25.44
C PHE A 87 -2.70 -8.69 25.22
N VAL A 88 -2.30 -7.61 25.91
CA VAL A 88 -2.91 -6.29 25.75
C VAL A 88 -2.24 -5.49 24.64
N SER A 89 -0.90 -5.49 24.56
CA SER A 89 -0.17 -4.63 23.61
C SER A 89 -0.42 -4.98 22.16
N VAL A 90 -0.50 -6.27 21.80
CA VAL A 90 -0.63 -6.67 20.39
C VAL A 90 -2.01 -6.35 19.82
N PRO A 91 -3.14 -6.71 20.47
CA PRO A 91 -4.47 -6.31 19.99
C PRO A 91 -4.64 -4.80 19.96
N PHE A 92 -4.09 -4.09 20.95
CA PHE A 92 -4.16 -2.64 21.00
C PHE A 92 -3.35 -2.00 19.86
N ALA A 93 -2.14 -2.50 19.59
CA ALA A 93 -1.30 -2.07 18.47
C ALA A 93 -1.94 -2.33 17.11
N LEU A 94 -2.50 -3.52 16.89
CA LEU A 94 -3.22 -3.87 15.66
C LEU A 94 -4.49 -3.04 15.50
N GLY A 95 -5.19 -2.77 16.59
CA GLY A 95 -6.32 -1.84 16.62
C GLY A 95 -5.91 -0.43 16.24
N THR A 96 -4.81 0.10 16.80
CA THR A 96 -4.28 1.42 16.42
C THR A 96 -3.89 1.48 14.95
N TYR A 97 -3.20 0.46 14.44
CA TYR A 97 -2.86 0.35 13.02
C TYR A 97 -4.13 0.40 12.15
N SER A 98 -5.13 -0.44 12.44
CA SER A 98 -6.37 -0.47 11.67
C SER A 98 -7.13 0.85 11.74
N PHE A 99 -7.20 1.46 12.92
CA PHE A 99 -7.91 2.73 13.11
C PHE A 99 -7.27 3.83 12.27
N ILE A 100 -5.94 4.01 12.38
CA ILE A 100 -5.22 5.06 11.68
C ILE A 100 -5.22 4.80 10.17
N SER A 101 -4.95 3.58 9.74
CA SER A 101 -4.98 3.21 8.32
C SER A 101 -6.35 3.48 7.68
N ASN A 102 -7.44 3.05 8.34
CA ASN A 102 -8.79 3.25 7.81
C ASN A 102 -9.23 4.73 7.89
N SER A 103 -8.77 5.46 8.91
CA SER A 103 -9.07 6.89 9.04
C SER A 103 -8.38 7.70 7.94
N LEU A 104 -7.10 7.42 7.67
CA LEU A 104 -6.36 8.06 6.58
C LEU A 104 -6.92 7.66 5.20
N TYR A 105 -7.31 6.40 5.03
CA TYR A 105 -8.01 5.96 3.83
C TYR A 105 -9.33 6.72 3.59
N ASN A 106 -10.11 6.96 4.65
CA ASN A 106 -11.35 7.72 4.54
C ASN A 106 -11.12 9.22 4.28
N LEU A 107 -10.00 9.78 4.75
CA LEU A 107 -9.66 11.19 4.57
C LEU A 107 -9.10 11.49 3.17
N ASP A 108 -8.20 10.62 2.69
CA ASP A 108 -7.55 10.80 1.39
C ASP A 108 -8.34 10.17 0.24
N GLU A 109 -9.42 9.45 0.56
CA GLU A 109 -10.23 8.63 -0.36
C GLU A 109 -9.40 7.62 -1.17
N LYS A 110 -8.18 7.33 -0.68
CA LYS A 110 -7.16 6.58 -1.38
C LYS A 110 -6.26 5.84 -0.40
N ARG A 111 -5.82 4.65 -0.81
CA ARG A 111 -4.76 3.92 -0.09
C ARG A 111 -3.41 4.39 -0.58
N THR A 112 -2.71 5.12 0.27
CA THR A 112 -1.34 5.55 -0.01
C THR A 112 -0.35 4.73 0.81
N THR A 113 0.80 4.47 0.21
CA THR A 113 1.94 3.84 0.89
C THR A 113 2.38 4.64 2.13
N PHE A 114 2.28 5.96 2.07
CA PHE A 114 2.59 6.83 3.19
C PHE A 114 1.61 6.64 4.37
N ASN A 115 0.32 6.46 4.10
CA ASN A 115 -0.68 6.20 5.15
C ASN A 115 -0.39 4.89 5.89
N GLU A 116 0.05 3.87 5.17
CA GLU A 116 0.46 2.59 5.73
C GLU A 116 1.73 2.71 6.60
N VAL A 117 2.70 3.53 6.20
CA VAL A 117 3.90 3.85 7.01
C VAL A 117 3.49 4.48 8.35
N LEU A 118 2.59 5.48 8.31
CA LEU A 118 2.12 6.18 9.51
C LEU A 118 1.32 5.25 10.43
N ALA A 119 0.41 4.47 9.88
CA ALA A 119 -0.39 3.50 10.62
C ALA A 119 0.49 2.42 11.28
N ALA A 120 1.47 1.88 10.55
CA ALA A 120 2.37 0.86 11.08
C ALA A 120 3.30 1.43 12.17
N SER A 121 3.87 2.61 11.93
CA SER A 121 4.72 3.29 12.92
C SER A 121 3.98 3.55 14.24
N SER A 122 2.75 4.04 14.16
CA SER A 122 1.91 4.34 15.32
C SER A 122 1.47 3.07 16.07
N GLY A 123 1.04 2.02 15.36
CA GLY A 123 0.73 0.73 15.96
C GLY A 123 1.92 0.14 16.73
N VAL A 124 3.12 0.24 16.16
CA VAL A 124 4.35 -0.27 16.80
C VAL A 124 4.78 0.59 17.99
N LEU A 125 4.64 1.91 17.93
CA LEU A 125 4.82 2.78 19.10
C LEU A 125 3.91 2.32 20.25
N VAL A 126 2.64 2.09 19.95
CA VAL A 126 1.64 1.62 20.92
C VAL A 126 2.02 0.25 21.50
N ALA A 127 2.48 -0.69 20.67
CA ALA A 127 2.96 -1.99 21.14
C ALA A 127 4.10 -1.86 22.17
N THR A 128 4.96 -0.86 21.99
CA THR A 128 6.15 -0.65 22.85
C THR A 128 5.87 0.16 24.12
N ILE A 129 4.65 0.71 24.31
CA ILE A 129 4.31 1.48 25.53
C ILE A 129 4.53 0.64 26.79
N PHE A 130 4.15 -0.64 26.75
CA PHE A 130 4.27 -1.57 27.87
C PHE A 130 5.69 -2.15 28.07
N LYS A 131 6.63 -1.83 27.17
CA LYS A 131 8.02 -2.29 27.26
C LYS A 131 8.87 -1.24 27.99
N GLN A 132 9.68 -1.71 28.94
CA GLN A 132 10.71 -0.91 29.59
C GLN A 132 11.92 -0.83 28.64
N SER A 133 11.87 0.08 27.69
CA SER A 133 12.98 0.40 26.78
C SER A 133 13.10 1.93 26.65
N PRO A 134 14.30 2.46 26.37
CA PRO A 134 14.47 3.89 26.19
C PRO A 134 13.69 4.38 24.95
N LEU A 135 13.26 5.65 24.98
CA LEU A 135 12.38 6.23 23.97
C LEU A 135 12.98 6.19 22.56
N ASN A 136 14.28 6.44 22.43
CA ASN A 136 15.00 6.38 21.16
C ASN A 136 14.88 5.00 20.47
N GLN A 137 14.96 3.91 21.23
CA GLN A 137 14.77 2.56 20.68
C GLN A 137 13.33 2.33 20.25
N LYS A 138 12.34 2.87 20.99
CA LYS A 138 10.92 2.75 20.63
C LYS A 138 10.61 3.48 19.33
N VAL A 139 11.07 4.72 19.21
CA VAL A 139 10.90 5.54 18.00
C VAL A 139 11.64 4.93 16.82
N GLY A 140 12.89 4.50 17.00
CA GLY A 140 13.67 3.86 15.94
C GLY A 140 13.02 2.56 15.43
N LEU A 141 12.51 1.72 16.34
CA LEU A 141 11.82 0.48 15.98
C LEU A 141 10.48 0.76 15.28
N ALA A 142 9.75 1.77 15.73
CA ALA A 142 8.50 2.19 15.09
C ALA A 142 8.70 2.70 13.67
N LEU A 143 9.64 3.63 13.46
CA LEU A 143 9.97 4.16 12.15
C LEU A 143 10.53 3.06 11.23
N GLY A 144 11.42 2.21 11.74
CA GLY A 144 11.98 1.10 10.97
C GLY A 144 10.90 0.12 10.51
N MET A 145 9.97 -0.26 11.38
CA MET A 145 8.85 -1.12 11.02
C MET A 145 7.86 -0.41 10.08
N GLY A 146 7.60 0.88 10.30
CA GLY A 146 6.75 1.68 9.41
C GLY A 146 7.29 1.73 7.99
N VAL A 147 8.58 2.05 7.83
CA VAL A 147 9.25 2.03 6.52
C VAL A 147 9.23 0.64 5.91
N PHE A 148 9.47 -0.42 6.70
CA PHE A 148 9.39 -1.79 6.21
C PHE A 148 7.98 -2.12 5.67
N VAL A 149 6.92 -1.81 6.42
CA VAL A 149 5.53 -2.04 5.98
C VAL A 149 5.19 -1.18 4.76
N GLY A 150 5.64 0.07 4.73
CA GLY A 150 5.48 0.95 3.57
C GLY A 150 6.13 0.41 2.31
N LEU A 151 7.38 -0.04 2.39
CA LEU A 151 8.10 -0.68 1.28
C LEU A 151 7.43 -1.97 0.85
N PHE A 152 6.95 -2.76 1.80
CA PHE A 152 6.23 -4.00 1.52
C PHE A 152 4.90 -3.75 0.79
N LYS A 153 4.16 -2.71 1.19
CA LYS A 153 2.93 -2.29 0.51
C LYS A 153 3.21 -1.68 -0.86
N TRP A 154 4.25 -0.84 -0.96
CA TRP A 154 4.71 -0.28 -2.22
C TRP A 154 5.11 -1.38 -3.23
N ALA A 155 5.70 -2.48 -2.76
CA ALA A 155 6.05 -3.63 -3.58
C ALA A 155 4.84 -4.50 -4.00
N GLY A 156 3.61 -4.14 -3.64
CA GLY A 156 2.38 -4.85 -4.01
C GLY A 156 1.78 -5.76 -2.93
N GLY A 157 2.44 -5.89 -1.77
CA GLY A 157 1.96 -6.76 -0.68
C GLY A 157 1.86 -8.24 -1.07
N LEU A 158 0.98 -8.99 -0.42
CA LEU A 158 0.80 -10.44 -0.66
C LEU A 158 -0.45 -10.80 -1.47
N VAL A 159 -1.44 -9.92 -1.52
CA VAL A 159 -2.81 -10.30 -1.96
C VAL A 159 -3.30 -9.49 -3.16
N ASP A 160 -2.70 -8.33 -3.46
CA ASP A 160 -3.21 -7.42 -4.52
C ASP A 160 -2.46 -7.49 -5.86
N SER A 161 -1.35 -8.22 -5.97
CA SER A 161 -0.51 -8.16 -7.18
C SER A 161 -0.97 -9.03 -8.35
N TYR A 162 -2.21 -9.56 -8.37
CA TYR A 162 -2.63 -10.46 -9.45
C TYR A 162 -2.73 -9.75 -10.79
N ASP A 163 -3.33 -8.55 -10.83
CA ASP A 163 -3.49 -7.79 -12.07
C ASP A 163 -2.22 -7.06 -12.54
N SER A 164 -1.17 -7.01 -11.71
CA SER A 164 0.14 -6.45 -12.06
C SER A 164 1.22 -7.51 -12.25
N ASN A 165 0.96 -8.78 -11.94
CA ASN A 165 1.91 -9.87 -12.11
C ASN A 165 2.03 -10.30 -13.58
N TYR A 166 3.23 -10.16 -14.13
CA TYR A 166 3.57 -10.58 -15.50
C TYR A 166 3.11 -12.00 -15.83
N THR A 167 3.37 -12.97 -14.96
CA THR A 167 3.06 -14.39 -15.22
C THR A 167 1.56 -14.61 -15.35
N TYR A 168 0.78 -13.99 -14.45
CA TYR A 168 -0.67 -14.09 -14.46
C TYR A 168 -1.27 -13.41 -15.69
N MET A 169 -0.81 -12.19 -16.00
CA MET A 169 -1.28 -11.46 -17.18
C MET A 169 -0.90 -12.15 -18.49
N TYR A 170 0.27 -12.77 -18.58
CA TYR A 170 0.69 -13.56 -19.75
C TYR A 170 -0.17 -14.82 -19.92
N GLN A 171 -0.44 -15.56 -18.83
CA GLN A 171 -1.27 -16.77 -18.87
C GLN A 171 -2.75 -16.48 -19.18
N THR A 172 -3.21 -15.26 -18.92
CA THR A 172 -4.61 -14.85 -19.17
C THR A 172 -4.76 -14.14 -20.53
N ASP A 173 -3.75 -14.23 -21.40
CA ASP A 173 -3.68 -13.57 -22.72
C ASP A 173 -3.98 -12.05 -22.67
N LYS A 174 -3.70 -11.41 -21.52
CA LYS A 174 -3.84 -9.96 -21.36
C LYS A 174 -2.61 -9.20 -21.88
N ILE A 175 -1.43 -9.84 -21.93
CA ILE A 175 -0.20 -9.27 -22.49
C ILE A 175 0.07 -9.92 -23.84
N HIS A 176 0.27 -9.08 -24.86
CA HIS A 176 0.57 -9.53 -26.22
C HIS A 176 2.06 -9.29 -26.51
N ASN A 177 2.72 -10.22 -27.20
CA ASN A 177 4.11 -10.10 -27.61
C ASN A 177 4.30 -8.98 -28.65
N GLN A 178 5.53 -8.45 -28.79
CA GLN A 178 5.88 -7.34 -29.71
C GLN A 178 5.37 -7.50 -31.16
N GLU A 179 5.26 -8.72 -31.67
CA GLU A 179 4.77 -8.97 -33.04
C GLU A 179 3.25 -8.75 -33.17
N SER A 180 2.50 -8.94 -32.09
CA SER A 180 1.06 -8.71 -32.02
C SER A 180 0.68 -7.25 -31.77
N ASN A 181 1.63 -6.40 -31.36
CA ASN A 181 1.37 -4.98 -31.07
C ASN A 181 1.39 -4.09 -32.33
N LYS A 182 1.61 -4.65 -33.53
CA LYS A 182 1.37 -3.93 -34.78
C LYS A 182 -0.09 -3.49 -34.92
N SER A 183 -1.03 -4.21 -34.32
CA SER A 183 -2.44 -3.79 -34.28
C SER A 183 -2.65 -2.51 -33.46
N LEU A 184 -1.81 -2.22 -32.45
CA LEU A 184 -1.91 -0.98 -31.67
C LEU A 184 -1.50 0.25 -32.51
N ASP A 185 -0.54 0.07 -33.43
CA ASP A 185 -0.17 1.11 -34.40
C ASP A 185 -1.30 1.34 -35.43
N GLU A 186 -2.00 0.28 -35.86
CA GLU A 186 -3.20 0.37 -36.71
C GLU A 186 -4.40 0.99 -35.96
N ASP A 187 -4.61 0.64 -34.70
CA ASP A 187 -5.65 1.20 -33.83
C ASP A 187 -5.43 2.69 -33.55
N PHE A 188 -4.17 3.14 -33.47
CA PHE A 188 -3.86 4.57 -33.41
C PHE A 188 -4.27 5.29 -34.71
N ALA A 189 -4.00 4.69 -35.88
CA ALA A 189 -4.42 5.25 -37.16
C ALA A 189 -5.97 5.30 -37.31
N ASN A 190 -6.68 4.38 -36.67
CA ASN A 190 -8.14 4.31 -36.64
C ASN A 190 -8.79 5.14 -35.51
N GLY A 191 -8.00 5.81 -34.66
CA GLY A 191 -8.49 6.62 -33.55
C GLY A 191 -9.02 5.82 -32.35
N THR A 192 -8.79 4.51 -32.31
CA THR A 192 -9.18 3.58 -31.23
C THR A 192 -8.04 3.27 -30.26
N TYR A 193 -7.01 4.12 -30.21
CA TYR A 193 -5.82 3.91 -29.37
C TYR A 193 -6.19 3.65 -27.91
N LYS A 194 -5.82 2.46 -27.42
CA LYS A 194 -5.86 2.10 -26.00
C LYS A 194 -4.52 2.42 -25.36
N LYS A 195 -4.53 3.10 -24.21
CA LYS A 195 -3.32 3.43 -23.45
C LYS A 195 -2.50 2.16 -23.16
N GLN A 196 -1.20 2.24 -23.41
CA GLN A 196 -0.26 1.14 -23.19
C GLN A 196 -0.30 0.63 -21.75
N GLY A 197 -0.45 -0.69 -21.58
CA GLY A 197 -0.33 -1.38 -20.31
C GLY A 197 1.13 -1.46 -19.82
N PHE A 198 1.34 -1.69 -18.52
CA PHE A 198 2.69 -1.68 -17.92
C PHE A 198 3.69 -2.68 -18.54
N TRP A 199 3.21 -3.87 -18.93
CA TRP A 199 4.04 -4.93 -19.52
C TRP A 199 4.01 -4.96 -21.06
N GLU A 200 3.23 -4.08 -21.68
CA GLU A 200 3.12 -4.02 -23.14
C GLU A 200 4.33 -3.29 -23.72
N LEU A 201 4.76 -3.67 -24.92
CA LEU A 201 5.91 -3.07 -25.61
C LEU A 201 5.41 -2.37 -26.88
N LEU A 202 5.64 -1.06 -26.99
CA LEU A 202 5.34 -0.25 -28.19
C LEU A 202 6.63 0.13 -28.92
N TYR A 203 6.56 0.22 -30.25
CA TYR A 203 7.68 0.72 -31.07
C TYR A 203 7.85 2.23 -30.93
N ARG A 204 6.75 2.99 -30.85
CA ARG A 204 6.74 4.44 -30.65
C ARG A 204 5.61 4.83 -29.72
N LYS A 205 5.94 5.49 -28.61
CA LYS A 205 4.94 6.07 -27.72
C LYS A 205 4.37 7.35 -28.35
N PRO A 206 3.05 7.58 -28.33
CA PRO A 206 2.48 8.82 -28.83
C PRO A 206 3.04 10.03 -28.09
N LEU A 207 3.29 11.10 -28.84
CA LEU A 207 3.90 12.32 -28.31
C LEU A 207 2.97 13.00 -27.28
N SER A 208 1.65 12.92 -27.47
CA SER A 208 0.64 13.44 -26.54
C SER A 208 0.73 12.80 -25.15
N GLU A 209 0.86 11.47 -25.07
CA GLU A 209 1.01 10.74 -23.82
C GLU A 209 2.36 11.03 -23.16
N THR A 210 3.41 11.21 -23.97
CA THR A 210 4.74 11.59 -23.47
C THR A 210 4.72 12.98 -22.85
N ILE A 211 4.03 13.94 -23.46
CA ILE A 211 3.85 15.29 -22.94
C ILE A 211 2.98 15.29 -21.67
N GLU A 212 1.94 14.46 -21.63
CA GLU A 212 1.11 14.29 -20.43
C GLU A 212 1.92 13.78 -19.23
N ASP A 213 2.77 12.77 -19.46
CA ASP A 213 3.56 12.11 -18.41
C ASP A 213 4.80 12.91 -17.97
N LEU A 214 5.52 13.54 -18.92
CA LEU A 214 6.79 14.23 -18.66
C LEU A 214 6.66 15.75 -18.53
N GLY A 215 5.53 16.32 -18.97
CA GLY A 215 5.32 17.75 -19.09
C GLY A 215 5.95 18.35 -20.35
N GLU A 216 5.51 19.55 -20.71
CA GLU A 216 6.11 20.34 -21.79
C GLU A 216 7.41 21.02 -21.32
N GLY A 217 8.42 21.06 -22.20
CA GLY A 217 9.73 21.65 -21.96
C GLY A 217 10.89 20.65 -22.04
N ARG A 218 12.12 21.10 -21.76
CA ARG A 218 13.35 20.29 -21.77
C ARG A 218 13.60 19.51 -23.09
N GLY A 219 13.19 20.10 -24.22
CA GLY A 219 13.32 19.48 -25.55
C GLY A 219 12.11 18.63 -25.97
N ILE A 220 11.07 18.54 -25.15
CA ILE A 220 9.78 17.92 -25.47
C ILE A 220 8.77 19.06 -25.69
N GLY A 221 8.22 19.16 -26.90
CA GLY A 221 7.23 20.19 -27.25
C GLY A 221 6.14 19.62 -28.16
N LYS A 222 4.95 20.23 -28.13
CA LYS A 222 3.91 19.99 -29.14
C LYS A 222 4.44 20.48 -30.49
N LEU A 223 4.42 19.63 -31.52
CA LEU A 223 4.60 20.03 -32.92
C LEU A 223 3.32 20.67 -33.44
#